data_AF-A0A453S9D5-F1
#
_entry.id   AF-A0A453S9D5-F1
#
_cell.length_a   1.000
_cell.length_b   1.000
_cell.length_c   1.000
_cell.angle_alpha   90.00
_cell.angle_beta   90.00
_cell.angle_gamma   90.00
#
_symmetry.space_group_name_H-M   'P 1'
#
loop_
_entity.id
_entity.type
_entity.pdbx_description
1 polymer ?
#
loop_
_entity_poly.entity_id
_entity_poly.type
_entity_poly.pdbx_seq_one_letter_code
_entity_poly.pdbx_strand_id
1 'polypeptide(L)'
;MLVFQDDGGGMDPEGVRQCMSLGFSTKKSKTTIGQYGNGFKTSTMRLGADAIVFTRAIRGSNVTLSVGLLSYTFLRRTMKDDIVVPVLDFQIQDDHIVPLVYGSQGDWDSSLKIILDWSPFSSMGELLQQFKDIESHGTKVVIYDLWMNDDGLLELDFDDDDEDILLRDQAKATAGTTKIQKEIIEQHISHRLRFSLRAYTSILYLKKYANFQIILRGKVVEHINIAHDLKFKKIFTYKPQVT
;
A
#
# COMPACT_ATOMS: atom_id res chain seq x y z
N MET A 1 9.78 -7.51 -2.52
CA MET A 1 8.53 -7.14 -1.82
C MET A 1 8.42 -5.63 -1.81
N LEU A 2 7.20 -5.10 -1.84
CA LEU A 2 6.92 -3.68 -1.59
C LEU A 2 6.35 -3.53 -0.18
N VAL A 3 6.82 -2.54 0.57
CA VAL A 3 6.34 -2.26 1.92
C VAL A 3 5.81 -0.83 1.97
N PHE A 4 4.57 -0.69 2.42
CA PHE A 4 3.95 0.60 2.73
C PHE A 4 3.71 0.64 4.23
N GLN A 5 4.19 1.67 4.90
CA GLN A 5 4.01 1.83 6.34
C GLN A 5 3.56 3.26 6.64
N ASP A 6 2.55 3.38 7.49
CA ASP A 6 2.07 4.64 8.03
C ASP A 6 1.95 4.59 9.56
N ASP A 7 2.06 5.76 10.17
CA ASP A 7 1.83 6.05 11.58
C ASP A 7 0.40 6.60 11.81
N GLY A 8 -0.54 6.28 10.92
CA GLY A 8 -1.95 6.65 11.06
C GLY A 8 -2.65 5.88 12.18
N GLY A 9 -3.95 6.14 12.39
CA GLY A 9 -4.68 5.61 13.55
C GLY A 9 -4.94 4.10 13.61
N GLY A 10 -4.42 3.34 12.64
CA GLY A 10 -4.59 1.89 12.49
C GLY A 10 -6.03 1.42 12.38
N MET A 11 -6.21 0.11 12.30
CA MET A 11 -7.50 -0.57 12.26
C MET A 11 -7.64 -1.50 13.47
N ASP A 12 -8.82 -1.48 14.08
CA ASP A 12 -9.20 -2.51 15.05
C ASP A 12 -9.61 -3.79 14.31
N PRO A 13 -9.87 -4.91 15.01
CA PRO A 13 -10.24 -6.19 14.39
C PRO A 13 -11.38 -6.08 13.37
N GLU A 14 -12.40 -5.26 13.66
CA GLU A 14 -13.51 -5.06 12.73
C GLU A 14 -13.11 -4.21 11.52
N GLY A 15 -12.31 -3.16 11.75
CA GLY A 15 -11.75 -2.33 10.70
C GLY A 15 -10.91 -3.13 9.69
N VAL A 16 -10.08 -4.08 10.15
CA VAL A 16 -9.30 -4.91 9.22
C VAL A 16 -10.20 -5.84 8.41
N ARG A 17 -11.23 -6.46 9.02
CA ARG A 17 -12.20 -7.29 8.29
C ARG A 17 -12.90 -6.50 7.19
N GLN A 18 -13.41 -5.32 7.50
CA GLN A 18 -14.03 -4.41 6.51
C GLN A 18 -13.03 -3.97 5.43
N CYS A 19 -11.77 -3.72 5.82
CA CYS A 19 -10.70 -3.40 4.88
C CYS A 19 -10.40 -4.54 3.91
N MET A 20 -10.60 -5.79 4.33
CA MET A 20 -10.43 -6.98 3.48
C MET A 20 -11.68 -7.31 2.65
N SER A 21 -12.89 -6.94 3.10
CA SER A 21 -14.15 -7.20 2.39
C SER A 21 -14.47 -6.15 1.31
N LEU A 22 -15.00 -6.56 0.15
CA LEU A 22 -15.36 -5.65 -0.95
C LEU A 22 -16.51 -4.70 -0.58
N GLY A 23 -16.46 -3.45 -1.07
CA GLY A 23 -17.58 -2.49 -1.00
C GLY A 23 -17.80 -1.79 0.35
N PHE A 24 -16.99 -2.06 1.38
CA PHE A 24 -17.12 -1.41 2.68
C PHE A 24 -16.33 -0.10 2.75
N SER A 25 -17.03 1.00 3.00
CA SER A 25 -16.44 2.30 3.36
C SER A 25 -17.32 3.03 4.35
N THR A 26 -16.78 3.28 5.54
CA THR A 26 -17.42 4.14 6.56
C THR A 26 -17.13 5.62 6.34
N LYS A 27 -16.26 5.95 5.38
CA LYS A 27 -15.83 7.32 5.07
C LYS A 27 -16.90 8.04 4.26
N LYS A 28 -17.73 8.83 4.96
CA LYS A 28 -18.80 9.65 4.37
C LYS A 28 -18.44 11.14 4.24
N SER A 29 -17.24 11.53 4.67
CA SER A 29 -16.81 12.93 4.62
C SER A 29 -16.46 13.35 3.19
N LYS A 30 -16.86 14.57 2.81
CA LYS A 30 -16.44 15.20 1.54
C LYS A 30 -14.92 15.45 1.46
N THR A 31 -14.21 15.38 2.59
CA THR A 31 -12.76 15.61 2.68
C THR A 31 -11.93 14.35 2.61
N THR A 32 -12.55 13.16 2.58
CA THR A 32 -11.83 11.88 2.46
C THR A 32 -11.73 11.42 1.01
N ILE A 33 -10.54 11.03 0.58
CA ILE A 33 -10.26 10.55 -0.79
C ILE A 33 -10.91 9.18 -1.03
N GLY A 34 -10.74 8.23 -0.11
CA GLY A 34 -11.28 6.88 -0.26
C GLY A 34 -12.79 6.84 0.05
N GLN A 35 -13.61 6.66 -0.98
CA GLN A 35 -15.08 6.60 -0.86
C GLN A 35 -15.66 5.23 -1.21
N TYR A 36 -15.02 4.48 -2.12
CA TYR A 36 -15.59 3.28 -2.73
C TYR A 36 -15.34 1.96 -1.99
N GLY A 37 -14.44 1.93 -0.99
CA GLY A 37 -14.13 0.69 -0.25
C GLY A 37 -13.31 -0.35 -1.03
N ASN A 38 -12.85 -0.03 -2.25
CA ASN A 38 -12.20 -0.98 -3.15
C ASN A 38 -10.70 -0.73 -3.37
N GLY A 39 -10.22 0.51 -3.16
CA GLY A 39 -8.87 0.93 -3.56
C GLY A 39 -7.76 0.03 -3.05
N PHE A 40 -7.84 -0.40 -1.78
CA PHE A 40 -6.86 -1.33 -1.20
C PHE A 40 -6.77 -2.65 -1.96
N LYS A 41 -7.89 -3.34 -2.18
CA LYS A 41 -7.92 -4.66 -2.86
C LYS A 41 -7.46 -4.54 -4.30
N THR A 42 -7.98 -3.55 -5.04
CA THR A 42 -7.65 -3.39 -6.46
C THR A 42 -6.19 -3.02 -6.67
N SER A 43 -5.64 -2.14 -5.82
CA SER A 43 -4.26 -1.69 -5.96
C SER A 43 -3.25 -2.74 -5.51
N THR A 44 -3.51 -3.46 -4.41
CA THR A 44 -2.62 -4.54 -3.97
C THR A 44 -2.56 -5.66 -5.00
N MET A 45 -3.71 -6.12 -5.49
CA MET A 45 -3.79 -7.15 -6.54
C MET A 45 -3.23 -6.70 -7.90
N ARG A 46 -3.16 -5.39 -8.17
CA ARG A 46 -2.47 -4.86 -9.36
C ARG A 46 -0.94 -4.89 -9.21
N LEU A 47 -0.41 -4.83 -8.00
CA LEU A 47 1.04 -4.77 -7.76
C LEU A 47 1.67 -6.15 -7.59
N GLY A 48 0.97 -7.08 -6.95
CA GLY A 48 1.42 -8.46 -6.79
C GLY A 48 0.26 -9.42 -6.57
N ALA A 49 0.56 -10.71 -6.59
CA ALA A 49 -0.41 -11.77 -6.36
C ALA A 49 -0.89 -11.78 -4.89
N ASP A 50 -0.03 -11.40 -3.96
CA ASP A 50 -0.28 -11.60 -2.54
C ASP A 50 0.11 -10.37 -1.70
N ALA A 51 -0.72 -10.07 -0.70
CA ALA A 51 -0.52 -8.95 0.20
C ALA A 51 -0.93 -9.31 1.63
N ILE A 52 -0.08 -8.96 2.59
CA ILE A 52 -0.33 -9.12 4.02
C ILE A 52 -0.31 -7.76 4.71
N VAL A 53 -1.27 -7.55 5.60
CA VAL A 53 -1.47 -6.31 6.35
C VAL A 53 -1.24 -6.59 7.82
N PHE A 54 -0.42 -5.76 8.44
CA PHE A 54 -0.24 -5.65 9.88
C PHE A 54 -0.80 -4.32 10.31
N THR A 55 -1.63 -4.29 11.34
CA THR A 55 -2.20 -3.04 11.83
C THR A 55 -2.31 -3.04 13.33
N ARG A 56 -1.97 -1.90 13.93
CA ARG A 56 -2.07 -1.66 15.37
C ARG A 56 -2.99 -0.50 15.59
N ALA A 57 -4.02 -0.70 16.41
CA ALA A 57 -4.96 0.34 16.78
C ALA A 57 -5.10 0.47 18.29
N ILE A 58 -5.25 1.71 18.73
CA ILE A 58 -5.62 2.05 20.10
C ILE A 58 -7.05 2.60 20.06
N ARG A 59 -7.95 1.99 20.84
CA ARG A 59 -9.35 2.39 20.99
C ARG A 59 -9.69 2.43 22.49
N GLY A 60 -9.67 3.63 23.08
CA GLY A 60 -9.77 3.77 24.53
C GLY A 60 -8.59 3.08 25.22
N SER A 61 -8.88 2.17 26.15
CA SER A 61 -7.86 1.35 26.84
C SER A 61 -7.41 0.12 26.05
N ASN A 62 -8.05 -0.20 24.91
CA ASN A 62 -7.78 -1.42 24.18
C ASN A 62 -6.72 -1.17 23.10
N VAL A 63 -5.63 -1.94 23.17
CA VAL A 63 -4.61 -2.01 22.13
C VAL A 63 -4.75 -3.35 21.41
N THR A 64 -5.07 -3.29 20.13
CA THR A 64 -5.28 -4.46 19.27
C THR A 64 -4.25 -4.51 18.17
N LEU A 65 -3.78 -5.71 17.86
CA LEU A 65 -2.89 -6.01 16.74
C LEU A 65 -3.62 -6.97 15.83
N SER A 66 -3.70 -6.67 14.54
CA SER A 66 -4.35 -7.55 13.58
C SER A 66 -3.46 -7.81 12.38
N VAL A 67 -3.51 -9.05 11.90
CA VAL A 67 -2.87 -9.51 10.67
C VAL A 67 -3.94 -10.00 9.72
N GLY A 68 -3.94 -9.54 8.47
CA GLY A 68 -4.84 -10.06 7.45
C GLY A 68 -4.12 -10.31 6.13
N LEU A 69 -4.47 -11.39 5.46
CA LEU A 69 -3.80 -11.84 4.24
C LEU A 69 -4.78 -11.91 3.06
N LEU A 70 -4.49 -11.15 2.00
CA LEU A 70 -5.09 -11.32 0.69
C LEU A 70 -4.11 -12.10 -0.19
N SER A 71 -4.41 -13.38 -0.41
CA SER A 71 -3.52 -14.23 -1.20
C SER A 71 -4.24 -14.85 -2.41
N TYR A 72 -3.94 -14.33 -3.59
CA TYR A 72 -4.38 -14.96 -4.85
C TYR A 72 -3.76 -16.35 -4.99
N THR A 73 -2.49 -16.49 -4.61
CA THR A 73 -1.75 -17.75 -4.75
C THR A 73 -2.38 -18.86 -3.91
N PHE A 74 -2.72 -18.59 -2.65
CA PHE A 74 -3.45 -19.50 -1.77
C PHE A 74 -4.78 -19.95 -2.39
N LEU A 75 -5.63 -18.99 -2.79
CA LEU A 75 -6.95 -19.28 -3.32
C LEU A 75 -6.89 -20.13 -4.59
N ARG A 76 -5.95 -19.81 -5.50
CA ARG A 76 -5.76 -20.54 -6.76
C ARG A 76 -5.19 -21.93 -6.55
N ARG A 77 -4.14 -22.07 -5.75
CA ARG A 77 -3.48 -23.38 -5.54
C ARG A 77 -4.34 -24.34 -4.72
N THR A 78 -5.21 -23.82 -3.86
CA THR A 78 -6.17 -24.64 -3.11
C THR A 78 -7.52 -24.79 -3.80
N MET A 79 -7.66 -24.28 -5.03
CA MET A 79 -8.87 -24.36 -5.86
C MET A 79 -10.13 -23.93 -5.10
N LYS A 80 -10.05 -22.81 -4.39
CA LYS A 80 -11.18 -22.24 -3.66
C LYS A 80 -12.13 -21.55 -4.63
N ASP A 81 -13.40 -21.94 -4.59
CA ASP A 81 -14.47 -21.28 -5.35
C ASP A 81 -14.91 -19.96 -4.70
N ASP A 82 -14.77 -19.86 -3.37
CA ASP A 82 -15.10 -18.67 -2.58
C ASP A 82 -13.83 -17.91 -2.13
N ILE A 83 -13.97 -16.59 -1.98
CA ILE A 83 -12.90 -15.74 -1.44
C ILE A 83 -12.81 -15.96 0.07
N VAL A 84 -11.71 -16.57 0.51
CA VAL A 84 -11.36 -16.74 1.94
C VAL A 84 -10.21 -15.81 2.29
N VAL A 85 -10.41 -14.97 3.32
CA VAL A 85 -9.39 -14.04 3.82
C VAL A 85 -9.07 -14.38 5.27
N PRO A 86 -7.93 -15.05 5.55
CA PRO A 86 -7.55 -15.36 6.92
C PRO A 86 -7.12 -14.08 7.65
N VAL A 87 -7.59 -13.93 8.89
CA VAL A 87 -7.31 -12.80 9.76
C VAL A 87 -6.96 -13.34 11.15
N LEU A 88 -5.91 -12.78 11.75
CA LEU A 88 -5.53 -13.01 13.14
C LEU A 88 -5.67 -11.72 13.91
N ASP A 89 -6.30 -11.80 15.06
CA ASP A 89 -6.40 -10.70 15.99
C ASP A 89 -5.68 -11.06 17.29
N PHE A 90 -5.06 -10.06 17.89
CA PHE A 90 -4.40 -10.12 19.19
C PHE A 90 -4.78 -8.88 20.00
N GLN A 91 -4.68 -9.01 21.31
CA GLN A 91 -4.80 -7.91 22.25
C GLN A 91 -3.54 -7.83 23.10
N ILE A 92 -3.15 -6.62 23.49
CA ILE A 92 -2.14 -6.43 24.54
C ILE A 92 -2.87 -6.39 25.89
N GLN A 93 -2.59 -7.37 26.74
CA GLN A 93 -3.10 -7.48 28.11
C GLN A 93 -1.90 -7.62 29.05
N ASP A 94 -1.80 -6.75 30.07
CA ASP A 94 -0.69 -6.73 31.03
C ASP A 94 0.71 -6.80 30.36
N ASP A 95 0.91 -6.01 29.31
CA ASP A 95 2.13 -5.99 28.45
C ASP A 95 2.43 -7.29 27.69
N HIS A 96 1.51 -8.26 27.68
CA HIS A 96 1.62 -9.49 26.91
C HIS A 96 0.68 -9.48 25.71
N ILE A 97 1.16 -10.00 24.57
CA ILE A 97 0.35 -10.18 23.37
C ILE A 97 -0.39 -11.51 23.50
N VAL A 98 -1.71 -11.45 23.58
CA VAL A 98 -2.59 -12.63 23.68
C VAL A 98 -3.47 -12.75 22.43
N PRO A 99 -3.70 -13.97 21.91
CA PRO A 99 -4.65 -14.20 20.82
C PRO A 99 -6.05 -13.71 21.18
N LEU A 100 -6.69 -13.01 20.25
CA LEU A 100 -8.08 -12.60 20.34
C LEU A 100 -8.91 -13.45 19.39
N VAL A 101 -9.56 -14.47 19.95
CA VAL A 101 -10.29 -15.47 19.17
C VAL A 101 -11.74 -15.03 18.99
N TYR A 102 -12.13 -14.80 17.74
CA TYR A 102 -13.52 -14.59 17.35
C TYR A 102 -14.08 -15.90 16.78
N GLY A 103 -15.18 -16.41 17.34
CA GLY A 103 -15.75 -17.69 16.94
C GLY A 103 -15.11 -18.86 17.70
N SER A 104 -14.45 -19.78 16.99
CA SER A 104 -13.80 -20.95 17.59
C SER A 104 -12.28 -20.89 17.54
N GLN A 105 -11.60 -21.58 18.46
CA GLN A 105 -10.15 -21.74 18.43
C GLN A 105 -9.67 -22.37 17.11
N GLY A 106 -10.45 -23.29 16.53
CA GLY A 106 -10.13 -23.94 15.27
C GLY A 106 -10.09 -22.96 14.07
N ASP A 107 -10.95 -21.94 14.06
CA ASP A 107 -10.95 -20.92 13.00
C ASP A 107 -9.69 -20.05 13.06
N TRP A 108 -9.27 -19.73 14.29
CA TRP A 108 -8.05 -18.97 14.53
C TRP A 108 -6.81 -19.80 14.18
N ASP A 109 -6.73 -21.06 14.61
CA ASP A 109 -5.62 -21.97 14.29
C ASP A 109 -5.51 -22.22 12.78
N SER A 110 -6.64 -22.36 12.09
CA SER A 110 -6.70 -22.48 10.63
C SER A 110 -6.19 -21.22 9.93
N SER A 111 -6.62 -20.03 10.38
CA SER A 111 -6.14 -18.76 9.84
C SER A 111 -4.65 -18.57 10.06
N LEU A 112 -4.15 -18.96 11.24
CA LEU A 112 -2.72 -18.92 11.56
C LEU A 112 -1.96 -19.83 10.61
N LYS A 113 -2.40 -21.09 10.46
CA LYS A 113 -1.76 -22.05 9.56
C LYS A 113 -1.70 -21.51 8.13
N ILE A 114 -2.79 -20.95 7.60
CA ILE A 114 -2.81 -20.37 6.25
C ILE A 114 -1.81 -19.22 6.15
N ILE A 115 -1.77 -18.31 7.11
CA ILE A 115 -0.83 -17.19 7.08
C ILE A 115 0.62 -17.67 7.13
N LEU A 116 0.95 -18.66 7.97
CA LEU A 116 2.31 -19.20 8.05
C LEU A 116 2.73 -19.97 6.80
N ASP A 117 1.79 -20.68 6.15
CA ASP A 117 2.07 -21.48 4.95
C ASP A 117 2.17 -20.62 3.67
N TRP A 118 1.47 -19.48 3.61
CA TRP A 118 1.28 -18.69 2.38
C TRP A 118 1.81 -17.27 2.43
N SER A 119 2.28 -16.80 3.58
CA SER A 119 2.96 -15.50 3.70
C SER A 119 4.49 -15.65 3.72
N PRO A 120 5.24 -14.55 3.57
CA PRO A 120 6.70 -14.56 3.72
C PRO A 120 7.19 -14.82 5.15
N PHE A 121 6.28 -15.00 6.12
CA PHE A 121 6.58 -15.18 7.54
C PHE A 121 6.12 -16.57 7.99
N SER A 122 7.08 -17.43 8.33
CA SER A 122 6.86 -18.86 8.57
C SER A 122 6.70 -19.20 10.05
N SER A 123 6.75 -18.21 10.95
CA SER A 123 6.50 -18.42 12.38
C SER A 123 5.70 -17.29 13.04
N MET A 124 5.06 -17.60 14.17
CA MET A 124 4.41 -16.59 15.01
C MET A 124 5.39 -15.49 15.45
N GLY A 125 6.64 -15.86 15.76
CA GLY A 125 7.66 -14.90 16.16
C GLY A 125 7.98 -13.88 15.05
N GLU A 126 8.06 -14.33 13.80
CA GLU A 126 8.28 -13.47 12.64
C GLU A 126 7.10 -12.54 12.37
N LEU A 127 5.86 -13.01 12.51
CA LEU A 127 4.66 -12.18 12.41
C LEU A 127 4.65 -11.10 13.50
N LEU A 128 4.90 -11.48 14.75
CA LEU A 128 4.94 -10.53 15.88
C LEU A 128 6.09 -9.53 15.75
N GLN A 129 7.20 -9.92 15.13
CA GLN A 129 8.31 -9.01 14.85
C GLN A 129 7.92 -7.87 13.91
N GLN A 130 6.96 -8.08 12.99
CA GLN A 130 6.51 -7.01 12.08
C GLN A 130 5.81 -5.85 12.81
N PHE A 131 5.26 -6.10 14.00
CA PHE A 131 4.65 -5.05 14.82
C PHE A 131 5.66 -4.19 15.58
N LYS A 132 6.93 -4.61 15.71
CA LYS A 132 7.96 -3.82 16.42
C LYS A 132 8.23 -2.48 15.74
N ASP A 133 8.08 -2.43 14.41
CA ASP A 133 8.28 -1.22 13.62
C ASP A 133 7.04 -0.30 13.66
N ILE A 134 5.92 -0.75 14.24
CA ILE A 134 4.69 0.02 14.40
C ILE A 134 4.57 0.49 15.85
N GLU A 135 4.94 1.75 16.09
CA GLU A 135 5.10 2.32 17.44
C GLU A 135 3.86 2.18 18.34
N SER A 136 2.87 3.06 18.19
CA SER A 136 1.66 3.09 19.04
C SER A 136 0.41 2.73 18.26
N HIS A 137 0.29 3.25 17.04
CA HIS A 137 -0.73 2.94 16.07
C HIS A 137 -0.13 3.05 14.66
N GLY A 138 -0.72 2.35 13.71
CA GLY A 138 -0.27 2.40 12.33
C GLY A 138 -0.68 1.18 11.53
N THR A 139 -0.31 1.20 10.26
CA THR A 139 -0.53 0.08 9.35
C THR A 139 0.72 -0.16 8.53
N LYS A 140 1.06 -1.42 8.35
CA LYS A 140 2.15 -1.90 7.48
C LYS A 140 1.55 -2.90 6.50
N VAL A 141 1.65 -2.59 5.21
CA VAL A 141 1.20 -3.45 4.12
C VAL A 141 2.43 -3.97 3.40
N VAL A 142 2.55 -5.28 3.29
CA VAL A 142 3.62 -5.94 2.53
C VAL A 142 2.99 -6.63 1.34
N ILE A 143 3.39 -6.22 0.13
CA ILE A 143 2.98 -6.84 -1.13
C ILE A 143 4.17 -7.66 -1.64
N TYR A 144 3.91 -8.91 -1.98
CA TYR A 144 4.91 -9.87 -2.46
C TYR A 144 4.36 -10.63 -3.65
N ASP A 145 5.23 -11.44 -4.26
CA ASP A 145 4.95 -12.07 -5.57
C ASP A 145 4.48 -11.03 -6.60
N LEU A 146 5.33 -9.99 -6.73
CA LEU A 146 5.10 -8.86 -7.63
C LEU A 146 5.01 -9.32 -9.09
N TRP A 147 4.14 -8.66 -9.86
CA TRP A 147 3.94 -9.03 -11.25
C TRP A 147 5.19 -8.79 -12.11
N MET A 148 5.40 -9.72 -13.02
CA MET A 148 6.42 -9.65 -14.06
C MET A 148 5.77 -9.31 -15.40
N ASN A 149 6.54 -8.64 -16.25
CA ASN A 149 6.17 -8.41 -17.63
C ASN A 149 6.40 -9.66 -18.50
N ASP A 150 6.09 -9.54 -19.79
CA ASP A 150 6.24 -10.65 -20.76
C ASP A 150 7.70 -11.14 -20.93
N ASP A 151 8.68 -10.32 -20.56
CA ASP A 151 10.11 -10.66 -20.58
C ASP A 151 10.57 -11.37 -19.28
N GLY A 152 9.66 -11.62 -18.33
CA GLY A 152 9.97 -12.22 -17.03
C GLY A 152 10.69 -11.28 -16.05
N LEU A 153 10.66 -9.97 -16.31
CA LEU A 153 11.22 -8.95 -15.42
C LEU A 153 10.11 -8.30 -14.59
N LEU A 154 10.42 -7.90 -13.35
CA LEU A 154 9.48 -7.12 -12.54
C LEU A 154 9.09 -5.82 -13.28
N GLU A 155 7.81 -5.47 -13.28
CA GLU A 155 7.33 -4.22 -13.92
C GLU A 155 7.98 -2.96 -13.30
N LEU A 156 8.32 -3.05 -12.02
CA LEU A 156 9.00 -2.01 -11.26
C LEU A 156 10.50 -2.28 -11.21
N ASP A 157 11.28 -1.22 -11.40
CA ASP A 157 12.72 -1.20 -11.28
C ASP A 157 13.13 -0.65 -9.90
N PHE A 158 13.98 -1.42 -9.22
CA PHE A 158 14.52 -1.08 -7.91
C PHE A 158 16.04 -0.88 -7.95
N ASP A 159 16.67 -1.09 -9.11
CA ASP A 159 18.12 -1.19 -9.23
C ASP A 159 18.73 0.06 -9.87
N ASP A 160 18.02 0.67 -10.84
CA ASP A 160 18.51 1.84 -11.59
C ASP A 160 18.72 3.10 -10.71
N ASP A 161 17.94 3.27 -9.63
CA ASP A 161 18.03 4.41 -8.69
C ASP A 161 17.76 3.92 -7.25
N ASP A 162 18.69 4.14 -6.33
CA ASP A 162 18.64 3.64 -4.95
C ASP A 162 17.67 4.44 -4.04
N GLU A 163 17.20 5.59 -4.50
CA GLU A 163 16.23 6.47 -3.84
C GLU A 163 14.85 6.42 -4.49
N ASP A 164 14.70 5.82 -5.67
CA ASP A 164 13.43 5.77 -6.41
C ASP A 164 12.93 4.35 -6.66
N ILE A 165 11.67 4.27 -7.11
CA ILE A 165 11.09 3.09 -7.74
C ILE A 165 10.65 3.54 -9.13
N LEU A 166 11.31 3.01 -10.15
CA LEU A 166 11.02 3.40 -11.52
C LEU A 166 10.06 2.41 -12.17
N LEU A 167 9.27 2.88 -13.13
CA LEU A 167 8.54 1.98 -14.03
C LEU A 167 9.50 1.52 -15.13
N ARG A 168 9.58 0.22 -15.41
CA ARG A 168 10.39 -0.26 -16.54
C ARG A 168 9.76 0.19 -17.85
N ASP A 169 10.48 1.03 -18.59
CA ASP A 169 10.06 1.45 -19.92
C ASP A 169 10.38 0.38 -20.96
N GLN A 170 9.37 -0.39 -21.36
CA GLN A 170 9.48 -1.34 -22.48
C GLN A 170 9.81 -0.63 -23.81
N ALA A 171 9.56 0.69 -23.92
CA ALA A 171 9.91 1.47 -25.12
C ALA A 171 11.41 1.80 -25.23
N LYS A 172 12.25 1.40 -24.25
CA LYS A 172 13.73 1.42 -24.36
C LYS A 172 14.24 0.70 -25.63
N ALA A 173 13.43 -0.18 -26.21
CA ALA A 173 13.66 -0.89 -27.47
C ALA A 173 13.20 -0.13 -28.74
N THR A 174 12.92 1.18 -28.70
CA THR A 174 12.79 1.98 -29.93
C THR A 174 14.17 2.12 -30.58
N ALA A 175 14.47 1.19 -31.48
CA ALA A 175 15.63 1.25 -32.36
C ALA A 175 15.57 2.54 -33.20
N GLY A 176 16.52 3.45 -33.00
CA GLY A 176 16.71 4.63 -33.85
C GLY A 176 16.93 5.98 -33.15
N THR A 177 16.72 6.09 -31.83
CA THR A 177 17.00 7.34 -31.09
C THR A 177 18.45 7.42 -30.62
N THR A 178 19.09 8.56 -30.88
CA THR A 178 20.44 8.85 -30.38
C THR A 178 20.44 8.96 -28.85
N LYS A 179 21.59 8.72 -28.21
CA LYS A 179 21.73 8.82 -26.75
C LYS A 179 21.25 10.17 -26.18
N ILE A 180 21.58 11.26 -26.87
CA ILE A 180 21.18 12.63 -26.49
C ILE A 180 19.66 12.82 -26.54
N GLN A 181 19.00 12.28 -27.57
CA GLN A 181 17.54 12.38 -27.67
C GLN A 181 16.83 11.61 -26.56
N LYS A 182 17.38 10.46 -26.15
CA LYS A 182 16.85 9.69 -25.02
C LYS A 182 16.97 10.49 -23.72
N GLU A 183 18.13 11.08 -23.45
CA GLU A 183 18.34 11.92 -22.26
C GLU A 183 17.36 13.11 -22.21
N ILE A 184 17.10 13.77 -23.35
CA ILE A 184 16.12 14.87 -23.42
C ILE A 184 14.70 14.38 -23.10
N ILE A 185 14.29 13.23 -23.62
CA ILE A 185 12.96 12.65 -23.36
C ILE A 185 12.85 12.28 -21.88
N GLU A 186 13.87 11.65 -21.31
CA GLU A 186 13.89 11.20 -19.92
C GLU A 186 13.81 12.36 -18.93
N GLN A 187 14.43 13.50 -19.27
CA GLN A 187 14.38 14.73 -18.47
C GLN A 187 13.05 15.48 -18.60
N HIS A 188 12.23 15.19 -19.61
CA HIS A 188 10.96 15.88 -19.80
C HIS A 188 9.99 15.59 -18.64
N ILE A 189 9.28 16.62 -18.17
CA ILE A 189 8.41 16.52 -16.99
C ILE A 189 7.36 15.41 -17.10
N SER A 190 6.76 15.22 -18.26
CA SER A 190 5.76 14.16 -18.47
C SER A 190 6.36 12.76 -18.36
N HIS A 191 7.62 12.59 -18.77
CA HIS A 191 8.33 11.33 -18.64
C HIS A 191 8.63 11.07 -17.17
N ARG A 192 9.26 12.03 -16.49
CA ARG A 192 9.57 11.93 -15.06
C ARG A 192 8.34 11.59 -14.22
N LEU A 193 7.22 12.30 -14.41
CA LEU A 193 5.98 12.06 -13.67
C LEU A 193 5.34 10.69 -13.95
N ARG A 194 5.64 10.07 -15.09
CA ARG A 194 5.12 8.75 -15.46
C ARG A 194 6.00 7.62 -14.96
N PHE A 195 7.32 7.80 -15.02
CA PHE A 195 8.28 6.72 -14.82
C PHE A 195 8.99 6.75 -13.47
N SER A 196 8.99 7.88 -12.76
CA SER A 196 9.57 8.02 -11.42
C SER A 196 8.48 8.14 -10.36
N LEU A 197 8.44 7.21 -9.40
CA LEU A 197 7.50 7.26 -8.30
C LEU A 197 7.78 8.47 -7.41
N ARG A 198 9.05 8.83 -7.18
CA ARG A 198 9.44 10.05 -6.44
C ARG A 198 8.86 11.30 -7.10
N ALA A 199 9.00 11.44 -8.41
CA ALA A 199 8.45 12.57 -9.15
C ALA A 199 6.91 12.58 -9.09
N TYR A 200 6.25 11.44 -9.30
CA TYR A 200 4.80 11.34 -9.21
C TYR A 200 4.27 11.71 -7.81
N THR A 201 4.87 11.15 -6.77
CA THR A 201 4.45 11.38 -5.38
C THR A 201 4.70 12.81 -4.90
N SER A 202 5.69 13.51 -5.46
CA SER A 202 5.94 14.93 -5.17
C SER A 202 4.74 15.84 -5.46
N ILE A 203 3.89 15.47 -6.43
CA ILE A 203 2.72 16.24 -6.86
C ILE A 203 1.37 15.56 -6.54
N LEU A 204 1.40 14.42 -5.85
CA LEU A 204 0.21 13.59 -5.62
C LEU A 204 -0.91 14.35 -4.89
N TYR A 205 -0.54 15.25 -3.99
CA TYR A 205 -1.46 16.11 -3.26
C TYR A 205 -1.31 17.55 -3.72
N LEU A 206 -2.44 18.23 -3.96
CA LEU A 206 -2.41 19.65 -4.35
C LEU A 206 -1.85 20.56 -3.23
N LYS A 207 -2.12 20.22 -1.97
CA LYS A 207 -1.70 20.99 -0.79
C LYS A 207 -0.72 20.18 0.04
N LYS A 208 0.31 20.86 0.57
CA LYS A 208 1.19 20.29 1.59
C LYS A 208 0.45 20.22 2.92
N TYR A 209 0.56 19.09 3.60
CA TYR A 209 0.02 18.87 4.94
C TYR A 209 1.17 18.91 5.95
N ALA A 210 0.97 19.56 7.11
CA ALA A 210 2.02 19.73 8.11
C ALA A 210 2.38 18.41 8.83
N ASN A 211 1.42 17.50 8.92
CA ASN A 211 1.49 16.24 9.65
C ASN A 211 1.52 15.01 8.72
N PHE A 212 1.95 15.18 7.47
CA PHE A 212 2.06 14.09 6.51
C PHE A 212 3.26 14.31 5.62
N GLN A 213 4.03 13.24 5.44
CA GLN A 213 5.19 13.21 4.57
C GLN A 213 5.25 11.86 3.87
N ILE A 214 5.82 11.83 2.67
CA ILE A 214 6.10 10.61 1.93
C ILE A 214 7.59 10.37 2.03
N ILE A 215 7.98 9.18 2.50
CA ILE A 215 9.37 8.73 2.52
C ILE A 215 9.45 7.57 1.53
N LEU A 216 10.25 7.75 0.49
CA LEU A 216 10.50 6.70 -0.50
C LEU A 216 11.94 6.21 -0.32
N ARG A 217 12.11 4.90 -0.13
CA ARG A 217 13.42 4.25 0.07
C ARG A 217 14.31 4.95 1.11
N GLY A 218 13.70 5.36 2.22
CA GLY A 218 14.41 6.03 3.32
C GLY A 218 14.68 7.52 3.12
N LYS A 219 14.33 8.12 1.97
CA LYS A 219 14.48 9.56 1.73
C LYS A 219 13.16 10.28 1.52
N VAL A 220 12.99 11.37 2.27
CA VAL A 220 11.80 12.24 2.20
C VAL A 220 11.61 12.72 0.75
N VAL A 221 10.40 12.60 0.25
CA VAL A 221 10.00 13.15 -1.05
C VAL A 221 9.64 14.62 -0.85
N GLU A 222 10.33 15.50 -1.57
CA GLU A 222 10.01 16.92 -1.56
C GLU A 222 8.66 17.15 -2.24
N HIS A 223 7.71 17.76 -1.50
CA HIS A 223 6.39 18.09 -2.04
C HIS A 223 6.48 19.33 -2.93
N ILE A 224 5.95 19.22 -4.14
CA ILE A 224 5.90 20.28 -5.14
C ILE A 224 4.47 20.77 -5.30
N ASN A 225 4.26 22.07 -5.06
CA ASN A 225 3.00 22.72 -5.42
C ASN A 225 3.11 23.24 -6.86
N ILE A 226 2.52 22.51 -7.81
CA ILE A 226 2.56 22.86 -9.23
C ILE A 226 2.13 24.31 -9.47
N ALA A 227 1.11 24.81 -8.75
CA ALA A 227 0.63 26.18 -8.93
C ALA A 227 1.68 27.23 -8.50
N HIS A 228 2.61 26.86 -7.61
CA HIS A 228 3.69 27.75 -7.17
C HIS A 228 4.83 27.85 -8.19
N ASP A 229 5.07 26.80 -8.97
CA ASP A 229 6.22 26.72 -9.88
C ASP A 229 5.94 27.24 -11.29
N LEU A 230 4.68 27.56 -11.61
CA LEU A 230 4.29 28.14 -12.89
C LEU A 230 4.76 29.59 -13.05
N LYS A 231 5.31 29.92 -14.22
CA LYS A 231 5.56 31.30 -14.67
C LYS A 231 4.28 31.92 -15.24
N PHE A 232 4.11 33.24 -15.09
CA PHE A 232 2.99 34.02 -15.65
C PHE A 232 1.59 33.54 -15.22
N LYS A 233 1.42 33.30 -13.91
CA LYS A 233 0.18 32.78 -13.32
C LYS A 233 -1.01 33.68 -13.62
N LYS A 234 -2.12 33.07 -14.05
CA LYS A 234 -3.44 33.71 -14.17
C LYS A 234 -4.46 32.86 -13.43
N ILE A 235 -5.38 33.50 -12.73
CA ILE A 235 -6.44 32.84 -11.96
C ILE A 235 -7.77 33.21 -12.59
N PHE A 236 -8.60 32.20 -12.87
CA PHE A 236 -9.94 32.37 -13.43
C PHE A 236 -10.95 31.67 -12.53
N THR A 237 -12.09 32.32 -12.29
CA THR A 237 -13.18 31.75 -11.49
C THR A 237 -14.19 31.09 -12.41
N TYR A 238 -14.33 29.77 -12.31
CA TYR A 238 -15.38 29.01 -12.98
C TYR A 238 -16.62 28.90 -12.08
N LYS A 239 -17.79 29.24 -12.61
CA LYS A 239 -19.09 29.06 -11.93
C LYS A 239 -19.84 27.91 -12.62
N PRO A 240 -19.86 26.70 -12.05
CA PRO A 240 -20.62 25.60 -12.63
C PRO A 240 -22.11 25.90 -12.58
N GLN A 241 -22.87 25.45 -13.59
CA GLN A 241 -24.32 25.45 -13.49
C GLN A 241 -24.75 24.29 -12.59
N VAL A 242 -25.46 24.62 -11.52
CA VAL A 242 -26.09 23.63 -10.65
C VAL A 242 -27.50 23.42 -11.19
N THR A 243 -27.67 22.41 -12.04
CA THR A 243 -28.99 21.83 -12.35
C THR A 243 -29.42 20.90 -11.25
#